data_AF-A0A7J7PJH6-F1
#
_entry.id   AF-A0A7J7PJH6-F1
#
_cell.length_a   1.000
_cell.length_b   1.000
_cell.length_c   1.000
_cell.angle_alpha   90.00
_cell.angle_beta   90.00
_cell.angle_gamma   90.00
#
_symmetry.space_group_name_H-M   'P 1'
#
loop_
_entity.id
_entity.type
_entity.pdbx_description
1 polymer ?
#
loop_
_entity_poly.entity_id
_entity_poly.type
_entity_poly.pdbx_seq_one_letter_code
_entity_poly.pdbx_strand_id
1 'polypeptide(L)'
;MDTYVNFMVLGESGLGKTTFIQNLTSSFKIVNGGGVQDGSCTTLSQFQADPDSLRTVLEPMEIPESSRRLMISIQDMPGWGDDINLMRYMRIVTGFLLEQRAKDYERLAGGRTLDKTAMCGQLQHSITACLYFIPPHRTKKIDLILMAAISQLVTIIPVIGKSDAMTEAELTAYRAEVLQMLAQPNKFVAARNLPQLEVSLFSFAETVLTDLGMCKSQLPIAVVTSRDSEPCDDPAFLESLGLSDVQSPVQPVRYYRWGACYPLNRGHSDLIVLKRLLLGDRVESLYAMLDDSYARYTAFCSAFEDSGKQLQLVVQDAWQVGGPHLEYDDYAKAKVALDSAKAAMSTLSEENRILAARLAAAEKEKKP
;
A
#
# COMPACT_ATOMS: atom_id res chain seq x y z
N MET A 1 -4.79 3.20 29.76
CA MET A 1 -5.06 2.20 28.70
C MET A 1 -4.39 2.71 27.46
N ASP A 2 -3.59 1.86 26.83
CA ASP A 2 -2.85 2.23 25.63
C ASP A 2 -3.78 2.11 24.42
N THR A 3 -3.61 3.01 23.45
CA THR A 3 -4.39 3.06 22.20
C THR A 3 -3.52 2.56 21.06
N TYR A 4 -3.92 1.46 20.43
CA TYR A 4 -3.19 0.89 19.29
C TYR A 4 -3.75 1.43 17.97
N VAL A 5 -2.87 1.88 17.09
CA VAL A 5 -3.19 2.30 15.72
C VAL A 5 -2.26 1.52 14.78
N ASN A 6 -2.86 0.77 13.86
CA ASN A 6 -2.11 -0.04 12.91
C ASN A 6 -2.38 0.45 11.50
N PHE A 7 -1.35 0.97 10.85
CA PHE A 7 -1.40 1.37 9.44
C PHE A 7 -0.88 0.25 8.56
N MET A 8 -1.43 0.13 7.35
CA MET A 8 -0.96 -0.80 6.33
C MET A 8 -0.65 -0.02 5.07
N VAL A 9 0.52 -0.24 4.46
CA VAL A 9 0.91 0.41 3.22
C VAL A 9 0.81 -0.60 2.08
N LEU A 10 -0.03 -0.32 1.08
CA LEU A 10 -0.30 -1.22 -0.04
C LEU A 10 -0.15 -0.47 -1.38
N GLY A 11 0.19 -1.16 -2.46
CA GLY A 11 0.22 -0.59 -3.80
C GLY A 11 1.17 -1.32 -4.73
N GLU A 12 1.35 -0.82 -5.95
CA GLU A 12 2.24 -1.43 -6.93
C GLU A 12 3.70 -1.48 -6.41
N SER A 13 4.46 -2.46 -6.89
CA SER A 13 5.91 -2.51 -6.64
C SER A 13 6.61 -1.28 -7.23
N GLY A 14 7.66 -0.81 -6.57
CA GLY A 14 8.43 0.33 -7.05
C GLY A 14 7.79 1.72 -6.88
N LEU A 15 6.66 1.87 -6.18
CA LEU A 15 6.06 3.20 -5.87
C LEU A 15 6.72 3.94 -4.70
N GLY A 16 7.70 3.33 -4.03
CA GLY A 16 8.40 3.94 -2.89
C GLY A 16 7.71 3.74 -1.54
N LYS A 17 6.93 2.65 -1.36
CA LYS A 17 6.22 2.32 -0.11
C LYS A 17 7.14 2.21 1.10
N THR A 18 8.18 1.38 1.04
CA THR A 18 9.17 1.27 2.13
C THR A 18 9.89 2.58 2.39
N THR A 19 10.26 3.29 1.32
CA THR A 19 10.90 4.61 1.43
C THR A 19 9.94 5.65 2.04
N PHE A 20 8.64 5.57 1.78
CA PHE A 20 7.63 6.36 2.47
C PHE A 20 7.64 6.09 3.97
N ILE A 21 7.65 4.80 4.38
CA ILE A 21 7.72 4.44 5.80
C ILE A 21 8.99 5.02 6.43
N GLN A 22 10.15 4.86 5.79
CA GLN A 22 11.42 5.48 6.23
C GLN A 22 11.31 6.99 6.44
N ASN A 23 10.70 7.72 5.50
CA ASN A 23 10.52 9.17 5.61
C ASN A 23 9.49 9.58 6.66
N LEU A 24 8.47 8.75 6.86
CA LEU A 24 7.42 9.00 7.86
C LEU A 24 7.98 8.77 9.27
N THR A 25 8.80 7.74 9.45
CA THR A 25 9.38 7.35 10.74
C THR A 25 10.71 8.01 11.04
N SER A 26 11.35 8.73 10.11
CA SER A 26 12.67 9.35 10.32
C SER A 26 12.70 10.34 11.49
N SER A 27 11.54 10.87 11.88
CA SER A 27 11.36 11.77 13.01
C SER A 27 11.01 11.09 14.33
N PHE A 28 10.71 9.80 14.29
CA PHE A 28 10.26 9.03 15.45
C PHE A 28 11.27 7.94 15.77
N LYS A 29 11.46 7.68 17.06
CA LYS A 29 12.30 6.55 17.49
C LYS A 29 11.55 5.24 17.25
N ILE A 30 12.26 4.24 16.72
CA ILE A 30 11.73 2.93 16.38
C ILE A 30 12.12 1.94 17.49
N VAL A 31 11.14 1.26 18.09
CA VAL A 31 11.34 0.37 19.25
C VAL A 31 12.23 -0.84 18.91
N ASN A 32 12.14 -1.34 17.67
CA ASN A 32 12.76 -2.61 17.27
C ASN A 32 14.27 -2.53 16.95
N GLY A 33 14.96 -1.42 17.25
CA GLY A 33 16.44 -1.33 17.22
C GLY A 33 17.14 -1.60 15.87
N GLY A 34 16.40 -1.84 14.79
CA GLY A 34 16.93 -2.28 13.48
C GLY A 34 16.49 -1.44 12.27
N GLY A 35 15.96 -0.23 12.48
CA GLY A 35 15.45 0.62 11.39
C GLY A 35 14.10 0.16 10.82
N VAL A 36 13.70 0.76 9.69
CA VAL A 36 12.46 0.39 8.97
C VAL A 36 12.66 -0.93 8.24
N GLN A 37 11.71 -1.84 8.41
CA GLN A 37 11.73 -3.15 7.75
C GLN A 37 11.52 -2.97 6.24
N ASP A 38 12.40 -3.55 5.42
CA ASP A 38 12.37 -3.38 3.96
C ASP A 38 11.47 -4.42 3.28
N GLY A 39 10.25 -4.01 2.92
CA GLY A 39 9.34 -4.82 2.11
C GLY A 39 9.67 -4.83 0.61
N SER A 40 10.61 -4.01 0.12
CA SER A 40 10.87 -3.84 -1.32
C SER A 40 11.42 -5.10 -2.01
N CYS A 41 12.08 -5.98 -1.26
CA CYS A 41 12.69 -7.21 -1.77
C CYS A 41 11.97 -8.49 -1.29
N THR A 42 10.92 -8.34 -0.49
CA THR A 42 10.25 -9.47 0.15
C THR A 42 9.19 -10.03 -0.78
N THR A 43 9.31 -11.30 -1.14
CA THR A 43 8.30 -11.96 -1.99
C THR A 43 7.03 -12.20 -1.18
N LEU A 44 5.86 -12.16 -1.82
CA LEU A 44 4.57 -12.51 -1.22
C LEU A 44 4.54 -13.85 -0.48
N SER A 45 5.32 -14.84 -0.92
CA SER A 45 5.41 -16.13 -0.22
C SER A 45 6.20 -16.04 1.10
N GLN A 46 7.18 -15.12 1.19
CA GLN A 46 7.90 -14.83 2.43
C GLN A 46 7.01 -14.05 3.40
N PHE A 47 6.26 -13.08 2.87
CA PHE A 47 5.26 -12.35 3.67
C PHE A 47 4.19 -13.28 4.27
N GLN A 48 3.72 -14.27 3.50
CA GLN A 48 2.76 -15.26 4.02
C GLN A 48 3.35 -16.13 5.14
N ALA A 49 4.67 -16.40 5.11
CA ALA A 49 5.33 -17.21 6.11
C ALA A 49 5.64 -16.42 7.40
N ASP A 50 6.04 -15.16 7.26
CA ASP A 50 6.35 -14.27 8.37
C ASP A 50 5.88 -12.83 8.07
N PRO A 51 4.61 -12.51 8.33
CA PRO A 51 4.10 -11.17 8.09
C PRO A 51 4.62 -10.15 9.12
N ASP A 52 5.01 -10.60 10.31
CA ASP A 52 5.51 -9.73 11.39
C ASP A 52 6.90 -9.17 11.05
N SER A 53 7.67 -9.84 10.18
CA SER A 53 8.94 -9.33 9.65
C SER A 53 8.83 -7.98 8.94
N LEU A 54 7.67 -7.65 8.35
CA LEU A 54 7.43 -6.38 7.66
C LEU A 54 6.70 -5.35 8.53
N ARG A 55 6.54 -5.62 9.83
CA ARG A 55 5.89 -4.71 10.78
C ARG A 55 6.91 -3.80 11.45
N THR A 56 6.78 -2.50 11.21
CA THR A 56 7.56 -1.46 11.90
C THR A 56 6.75 -0.90 13.07
N VAL A 57 7.28 -0.95 14.29
CA VAL A 57 6.62 -0.46 15.52
C VAL A 57 7.33 0.79 16.02
N LEU A 58 6.58 1.87 16.23
CA LEU A 58 7.08 3.14 16.74
C LEU A 58 7.09 3.16 18.27
N GLU A 59 7.95 4.02 18.84
CA GLU A 59 7.93 4.25 20.28
C GLU A 59 6.57 4.78 20.74
N PRO A 60 6.08 4.36 21.93
CA PRO A 60 4.83 4.83 22.46
C PRO A 60 4.84 6.36 22.58
N MET A 61 3.93 7.01 21.86
CA MET A 61 3.78 8.45 21.92
C MET A 61 2.79 8.81 23.03
N GLU A 62 3.15 9.73 23.92
CA GLU A 62 2.23 10.23 24.94
C GLU A 62 1.33 11.31 24.32
N ILE A 63 0.01 11.15 24.44
CA ILE A 63 -0.94 12.14 23.93
C ILE A 63 -1.01 13.27 24.98
N PRO A 64 -0.74 14.55 24.65
CA PRO A 64 -0.72 15.62 25.66
C PRO A 64 -2.08 15.81 26.36
N GLU A 65 -3.17 15.58 25.63
CA GLU A 65 -4.55 15.82 26.06
C GLU A 65 -5.18 14.65 26.81
N SER A 66 -4.58 13.46 26.74
CA SER A 66 -5.08 12.27 27.42
C SER A 66 -3.92 11.49 28.03
N SER A 67 -4.02 11.02 29.27
CA SER A 67 -2.98 10.19 29.92
C SER A 67 -2.82 8.78 29.29
N ARG A 68 -3.15 8.64 28.01
CA ARG A 68 -3.07 7.43 27.20
C ARG A 68 -1.82 7.50 26.31
N ARG A 69 -1.20 6.34 26.12
CA ARG A 69 -0.08 6.16 25.20
C ARG A 69 -0.61 5.61 23.88
N LEU A 70 -0.16 6.20 22.79
CA LEU A 70 -0.46 5.78 21.43
C LEU A 70 0.65 4.83 20.95
N MET A 71 0.26 3.60 20.66
CA MET A 71 1.15 2.61 20.06
C MET A 71 0.85 2.53 18.57
N ILE A 72 1.78 2.98 17.75
CA ILE A 72 1.62 2.98 16.30
C ILE A 72 2.45 1.85 15.70
N SER A 73 1.83 1.04 14.85
CA SER A 73 2.57 0.12 13.99
C SER A 73 2.21 0.31 12.52
N ILE A 74 3.20 0.12 11.65
CA ILE A 74 3.08 0.27 10.21
C ILE A 74 3.49 -1.05 9.57
N GLN A 75 2.55 -1.70 8.89
CA GLN A 75 2.76 -2.91 8.14
C GLN A 75 3.12 -2.55 6.69
N ASP A 76 4.36 -2.87 6.28
CA ASP A 76 4.73 -2.81 4.86
C ASP A 76 4.20 -4.07 4.15
N MET A 77 3.60 -3.90 2.97
CA MET A 77 3.09 -5.00 2.16
C MET A 77 3.88 -5.10 0.86
N PRO A 78 4.21 -6.33 0.41
CA PRO A 78 4.83 -6.53 -0.88
C PRO A 78 3.95 -5.96 -1.99
N GLY A 79 4.58 -5.46 -3.06
CA GLY A 79 3.85 -4.87 -4.17
C GLY A 79 3.12 -5.92 -5.00
N TRP A 80 1.91 -5.64 -5.45
CA TRP A 80 1.17 -6.58 -6.31
C TRP A 80 1.80 -6.80 -7.70
N GLY A 81 2.71 -5.91 -8.11
CA GLY A 81 3.42 -6.01 -9.39
C GLY A 81 4.51 -7.07 -9.44
N ASP A 82 4.87 -7.68 -8.32
CA ASP A 82 5.94 -8.71 -8.25
C ASP A 82 5.40 -10.12 -8.51
N ASP A 83 4.08 -10.33 -8.40
CA ASP A 83 3.41 -11.62 -8.63
C ASP A 83 2.63 -11.63 -9.94
N ILE A 84 2.69 -12.77 -10.64
CA ILE A 84 1.94 -12.99 -11.89
C ILE A 84 0.43 -13.20 -11.60
N ASN A 85 0.09 -13.74 -10.42
CA ASN A 85 -1.29 -14.08 -10.06
C ASN A 85 -1.86 -13.11 -9.02
N LEU A 86 -2.60 -12.13 -9.52
CA LEU A 86 -3.30 -11.15 -8.72
C LEU A 86 -4.36 -11.75 -7.77
N MET A 87 -5.09 -12.77 -8.17
CA MET A 87 -6.11 -13.38 -7.29
C MET A 87 -5.46 -14.00 -6.05
N ARG A 88 -4.26 -14.58 -6.22
CA ARG A 88 -3.45 -15.05 -5.10
C ARG A 88 -3.04 -13.89 -4.19
N TYR A 89 -2.61 -12.76 -4.77
CA TYR A 89 -2.27 -11.56 -4.02
C TYR A 89 -3.44 -11.05 -3.18
N MET A 90 -4.60 -10.85 -3.82
CA MET A 90 -5.84 -10.41 -3.15
C MET A 90 -6.19 -11.33 -1.99
N ARG A 91 -6.15 -12.66 -2.20
CA ARG A 91 -6.49 -13.64 -1.17
C ARG A 91 -5.57 -13.53 0.04
N ILE A 92 -4.27 -13.36 -0.16
CA ILE A 92 -3.30 -13.24 0.94
C ILE A 92 -3.52 -11.94 1.70
N VAL A 93 -3.74 -10.83 1.00
CA VAL A 93 -4.00 -9.54 1.65
C VAL A 93 -5.31 -9.56 2.45
N THR A 94 -6.41 -10.04 1.86
CA THR A 94 -7.69 -10.13 2.58
C THR A 94 -7.64 -11.15 3.70
N GLY A 95 -6.94 -12.27 3.50
CA GLY A 95 -6.73 -13.30 4.51
C GLY A 95 -5.97 -12.76 5.72
N PHE A 96 -4.88 -12.03 5.48
CA PHE A 96 -4.12 -11.34 6.53
C PHE A 96 -5.02 -10.38 7.34
N LEU A 97 -5.80 -9.51 6.67
CA LEU A 97 -6.69 -8.57 7.36
C LEU A 97 -7.72 -9.28 8.24
N LEU A 98 -8.30 -10.36 7.74
CA LEU A 98 -9.28 -11.18 8.45
C LEU A 98 -8.65 -11.92 9.64
N GLU A 99 -7.46 -12.48 9.46
CA GLU A 99 -6.69 -13.13 10.54
C GLU A 99 -6.36 -12.15 11.66
N GLN A 100 -5.95 -10.91 11.34
CA GLN A 100 -5.69 -9.90 12.38
C GLN A 100 -6.94 -9.55 13.17
N ARG A 101 -8.11 -9.42 12.51
CA ARG A 101 -9.39 -9.20 13.19
C ARG A 101 -9.80 -10.39 14.05
N ALA A 102 -9.57 -11.61 13.58
CA ALA A 102 -9.84 -12.83 14.33
C ALA A 102 -9.01 -12.92 15.62
N LYS A 103 -7.70 -12.58 15.55
CA LYS A 103 -6.83 -12.51 16.73
C LYS A 103 -7.37 -11.56 17.79
N ASP A 104 -7.82 -10.38 17.38
CA ASP A 104 -8.44 -9.43 18.32
C ASP A 104 -9.78 -9.95 18.87
N TYR A 105 -10.57 -10.65 18.06
CA TYR A 105 -11.84 -11.23 18.51
C TYR A 105 -11.64 -12.32 19.58
N GLU A 106 -10.68 -13.22 19.37
CA GLU A 106 -10.31 -14.25 20.34
C GLU A 106 -9.81 -13.63 21.65
N ARG A 107 -8.94 -12.61 21.54
CA ARG A 107 -8.41 -11.88 22.69
C ARG A 107 -9.51 -11.19 23.49
N LEU A 108 -10.49 -10.61 22.81
CA LEU A 108 -11.61 -9.90 23.43
C LEU A 108 -12.75 -10.84 23.87
N ALA A 109 -12.49 -12.15 23.93
CA ALA A 109 -13.40 -13.20 24.40
C ALA A 109 -14.79 -13.15 23.73
N GLY A 110 -14.83 -12.82 22.44
CA GLY A 110 -16.06 -12.88 21.64
C GLY A 110 -16.95 -11.63 21.72
N GLY A 111 -16.44 -10.47 22.11
CA GLY A 111 -17.17 -9.20 21.99
C GLY A 111 -18.31 -8.97 23.00
N ARG A 112 -18.61 -9.94 23.87
CA ARG A 112 -19.84 -9.98 24.71
C ARG A 112 -19.82 -9.11 25.97
N THR A 113 -18.73 -8.43 26.29
CA THR A 113 -18.58 -7.71 27.58
C THR A 113 -18.10 -6.26 27.43
N LEU A 114 -18.46 -5.57 26.35
CA LEU A 114 -17.65 -4.41 25.92
C LEU A 114 -18.49 -3.15 25.70
N ASP A 115 -18.40 -2.23 26.64
CA ASP A 115 -18.89 -0.86 26.51
C ASP A 115 -18.13 -0.12 25.40
N LYS A 116 -18.87 0.59 24.53
CA LYS A 116 -18.33 1.38 23.38
C LYS A 116 -17.20 2.34 23.78
N THR A 117 -17.23 2.87 24.99
CA THR A 117 -16.25 3.84 25.53
C THR A 117 -14.95 3.20 26.04
N ALA A 118 -14.95 1.90 26.34
CA ALA A 118 -13.76 1.16 26.80
C ALA A 118 -12.95 0.53 25.66
N MET A 119 -13.51 0.48 24.44
CA MET A 119 -12.95 -0.22 23.27
C MET A 119 -12.01 0.62 22.40
N CYS A 120 -12.13 1.96 22.38
CA CYS A 120 -11.25 2.82 21.59
C CYS A 120 -9.79 2.60 22.00
N GLY A 121 -9.05 1.88 21.16
CA GLY A 121 -7.64 1.57 21.38
C GLY A 121 -7.33 0.17 21.90
N GLN A 122 -8.26 -0.78 21.97
CA GLN A 122 -7.94 -2.16 22.42
C GLN A 122 -7.62 -3.16 21.29
N LEU A 123 -7.86 -2.79 20.03
CA LEU A 123 -7.57 -3.60 18.85
C LEU A 123 -6.07 -3.55 18.54
N GLN A 124 -5.30 -4.52 19.06
CA GLN A 124 -3.83 -4.50 18.93
C GLN A 124 -3.34 -4.97 17.56
N HIS A 125 -4.14 -5.77 16.86
CA HIS A 125 -3.75 -6.44 15.63
C HIS A 125 -4.46 -5.88 14.40
N SER A 126 -5.73 -5.51 14.55
CA SER A 126 -6.57 -5.03 13.45
C SER A 126 -5.97 -3.78 12.82
N ILE A 127 -5.93 -3.78 11.49
CA ILE A 127 -5.48 -2.61 10.72
C ILE A 127 -6.55 -1.53 10.79
N THR A 128 -6.16 -0.35 11.26
CA THR A 128 -7.01 0.84 11.39
C THR A 128 -7.25 1.48 10.02
N ALA A 129 -6.18 1.73 9.26
CA ALA A 129 -6.28 2.32 7.93
C ALA A 129 -5.21 1.76 6.98
N CYS A 130 -5.58 1.67 5.70
CA CYS A 130 -4.71 1.25 4.62
C CYS A 130 -4.38 2.45 3.72
N LEU A 131 -3.10 2.78 3.62
CA LEU A 131 -2.54 3.75 2.69
C LEU A 131 -2.33 3.05 1.35
N TYR A 132 -3.19 3.34 0.37
CA TYR A 132 -3.13 2.75 -0.95
C TYR A 132 -2.36 3.64 -1.92
N PHE A 133 -1.16 3.21 -2.32
CA PHE A 133 -0.29 3.90 -3.26
C PHE A 133 -0.75 3.67 -4.69
N ILE A 134 -1.14 4.77 -5.33
CA ILE A 134 -1.55 4.85 -6.74
C ILE A 134 -0.34 5.33 -7.56
N PRO A 135 -0.04 4.68 -8.71
CA PRO A 135 1.02 5.14 -9.61
C PRO A 135 0.75 6.56 -10.16
N PRO A 136 1.80 7.32 -10.50
CA PRO A 136 1.63 8.63 -11.14
C PRO A 136 1.06 8.49 -12.56
N HIS A 137 0.41 9.54 -13.06
CA HIS A 137 -0.20 9.69 -14.40
C HIS A 137 -1.36 8.76 -14.77
N ARG A 138 -1.44 7.52 -14.27
CA ARG A 138 -2.48 6.57 -14.68
C ARG A 138 -2.88 5.60 -13.59
N THR A 139 -4.12 5.70 -13.12
CA THR A 139 -4.71 4.71 -12.23
C THR A 139 -5.09 3.47 -13.04
N LYS A 140 -4.66 2.28 -12.59
CA LYS A 140 -4.96 1.04 -13.30
C LYS A 140 -6.32 0.51 -12.83
N LYS A 141 -7.00 -0.23 -13.71
CA LYS A 141 -8.26 -0.91 -13.36
C LYS A 141 -8.08 -1.86 -12.18
N ILE A 142 -6.90 -2.46 -12.08
CA ILE A 142 -6.58 -3.32 -10.96
C ILE A 142 -6.55 -2.59 -9.63
N ASP A 143 -6.09 -1.33 -9.60
CA ASP A 143 -6.08 -0.55 -8.37
C ASP A 143 -7.50 -0.36 -7.84
N LEU A 144 -8.46 -0.11 -8.75
CA LEU A 144 -9.88 0.03 -8.40
C LEU A 144 -10.48 -1.27 -7.83
N ILE A 145 -10.15 -2.42 -8.44
CA ILE A 145 -10.59 -3.74 -7.98
C ILE A 145 -10.02 -4.06 -6.59
N LEU A 146 -8.72 -3.82 -6.40
CA LEU A 146 -8.03 -4.03 -5.12
C LEU A 146 -8.60 -3.14 -4.02
N MET A 147 -8.75 -1.85 -4.30
CA MET A 147 -9.34 -0.90 -3.34
C MET A 147 -10.78 -1.29 -3.00
N ALA A 148 -11.61 -1.66 -3.97
CA ALA A 148 -12.98 -2.09 -3.69
C ALA A 148 -13.03 -3.32 -2.77
N ALA A 149 -12.23 -4.36 -3.07
CA ALA A 149 -12.20 -5.58 -2.27
C ALA A 149 -11.71 -5.34 -0.83
N ILE A 150 -10.70 -4.49 -0.66
CA ILE A 150 -10.09 -4.21 0.64
C ILE A 150 -10.94 -3.19 1.43
N SER A 151 -11.69 -2.32 0.74
CA SER A 151 -12.50 -1.29 1.39
C SER A 151 -13.63 -1.85 2.26
N GLN A 152 -14.04 -3.10 2.07
CA GLN A 152 -15.01 -3.75 2.96
C GLN A 152 -14.39 -4.10 4.32
N LEU A 153 -13.08 -4.32 4.36
CA LEU A 153 -12.34 -4.80 5.52
C LEU A 153 -11.54 -3.71 6.23
N VAL A 154 -11.13 -2.64 5.54
CA VAL A 154 -10.32 -1.58 6.15
C VAL A 154 -10.60 -0.25 5.47
N THR A 155 -10.43 0.81 6.25
CA THR A 155 -10.53 2.20 5.81
C THR A 155 -9.40 2.51 4.82
N ILE A 156 -9.71 3.01 3.63
CA ILE A 156 -8.72 3.29 2.59
C ILE A 156 -8.41 4.78 2.50
N ILE A 157 -7.12 5.11 2.50
CA ILE A 157 -6.58 6.44 2.23
C ILE A 157 -5.76 6.35 0.93
N PRO A 158 -6.27 6.91 -0.19
CA PRO A 158 -5.55 6.90 -1.47
C PRO A 158 -4.41 7.92 -1.42
N VAL A 159 -3.22 7.48 -1.82
CA VAL A 159 -1.99 8.27 -1.86
C VAL A 159 -1.38 8.15 -3.25
N ILE A 160 -1.11 9.26 -3.91
CA ILE A 160 -0.37 9.27 -5.18
C ILE A 160 1.12 9.22 -4.87
N GLY A 161 1.80 8.15 -5.28
CA GLY A 161 3.25 8.02 -5.13
C GLY A 161 4.01 8.70 -6.27
N LYS A 162 5.27 9.07 -6.00
CA LYS A 162 6.18 9.68 -6.99
C LYS A 162 5.56 10.88 -7.72
N SER A 163 4.94 11.78 -6.95
CA SER A 163 4.28 12.97 -7.51
C SER A 163 5.24 13.93 -8.21
N ASP A 164 6.55 13.80 -7.98
CA ASP A 164 7.63 14.50 -8.68
C ASP A 164 7.68 14.24 -10.20
N ALA A 165 6.98 13.20 -10.68
CA ALA A 165 6.86 12.92 -12.11
C ALA A 165 5.85 13.82 -12.84
N MET A 166 5.02 14.58 -12.11
CA MET A 166 3.95 15.40 -12.66
C MET A 166 4.18 16.88 -12.35
N THR A 167 3.76 17.74 -13.27
CA THR A 167 3.61 19.18 -13.00
C THR A 167 2.40 19.44 -12.09
N GLU A 168 2.33 20.61 -11.46
CA GLU A 168 1.22 20.98 -10.57
C GLU A 168 -0.15 20.97 -11.29
N ALA A 169 -0.17 21.38 -12.57
CA ALA A 169 -1.37 21.34 -13.41
C ALA A 169 -1.80 19.90 -13.73
N GLU A 170 -0.86 19.03 -14.09
CA GLU A 170 -1.11 17.61 -14.32
C GLU A 170 -1.58 16.91 -13.05
N LEU A 171 -0.96 17.22 -11.91
CA LEU A 171 -1.33 16.65 -10.62
C LEU A 171 -2.76 17.04 -10.23
N THR A 172 -3.15 18.29 -10.47
CA THR A 172 -4.52 18.77 -10.20
C THR A 172 -5.55 18.06 -11.07
N ALA A 173 -5.27 17.91 -12.37
CA ALA A 173 -6.12 17.15 -13.28
C ALA A 173 -6.21 15.67 -12.87
N TYR A 174 -5.07 15.07 -12.51
CA TYR A 174 -4.99 13.67 -12.13
C TYR A 174 -5.72 13.37 -10.82
N ARG A 175 -5.64 14.26 -9.81
CA ARG A 175 -6.44 14.14 -8.58
C ARG A 175 -7.94 14.06 -8.87
N ALA A 176 -8.44 14.94 -9.73
CA ALA A 176 -9.84 14.94 -10.13
C ALA A 176 -10.22 13.65 -10.88
N GLU A 177 -9.35 13.16 -11.77
CA GLU A 177 -9.53 11.89 -12.48
C GLU A 177 -9.61 10.70 -11.52
N VAL A 178 -8.68 10.62 -10.55
CA VAL A 178 -8.64 9.55 -9.54
C VAL A 178 -9.92 9.58 -8.69
N LEU A 179 -10.34 10.75 -8.20
CA LEU A 179 -11.59 10.87 -7.44
C LEU A 179 -12.81 10.43 -8.26
N GLN A 180 -12.86 10.78 -9.55
CA GLN A 180 -13.94 10.33 -10.43
C GLN A 180 -13.93 8.81 -10.63
N MET A 181 -12.74 8.21 -10.78
CA MET A 181 -12.58 6.76 -10.92
C MET A 181 -12.98 6.02 -9.65
N LEU A 182 -12.65 6.55 -8.47
CA LEU A 182 -13.00 5.96 -7.18
C LEU A 182 -14.49 6.15 -6.81
N ALA A 183 -15.11 7.25 -7.24
CA ALA A 183 -16.53 7.48 -7.02
C ALA A 183 -17.42 6.62 -7.93
N GLN A 184 -16.94 6.26 -9.12
CA GLN A 184 -17.69 5.47 -10.10
C GLN A 184 -16.87 4.30 -10.66
N PRO A 185 -16.37 3.37 -9.83
CA PRO A 185 -15.46 2.31 -10.26
C PRO A 185 -16.10 1.41 -11.34
N ASN A 186 -17.41 1.16 -11.24
CA ASN A 186 -18.18 0.34 -12.18
C ASN A 186 -18.23 0.92 -13.61
N LYS A 187 -18.02 2.23 -13.78
CA LYS A 187 -17.94 2.87 -15.11
C LYS A 187 -16.64 2.52 -15.82
N PHE A 188 -15.54 2.38 -15.06
CA PHE A 188 -14.20 2.15 -15.59
C PHE A 188 -13.83 0.67 -15.64
N VAL A 189 -14.39 -0.12 -14.73
CA VAL A 189 -14.27 -1.57 -14.64
C VAL A 189 -15.61 -2.21 -15.03
N ALA A 190 -15.97 -2.08 -16.31
CA ALA A 190 -17.15 -2.76 -16.84
C ALA A 190 -16.80 -4.21 -17.18
N ALA A 191 -17.09 -5.14 -16.27
CA ALA A 191 -17.06 -6.57 -16.53
C ALA A 191 -18.44 -7.15 -16.22
N ARG A 192 -19.01 -7.92 -17.18
CA ARG A 192 -20.38 -8.47 -17.07
C ARG A 192 -20.59 -9.41 -15.87
N ASN A 193 -19.52 -9.88 -15.25
CA ASN A 193 -19.55 -10.88 -14.18
C ASN A 193 -18.95 -10.37 -12.85
N LEU A 194 -18.60 -9.09 -12.73
CA LEU A 194 -18.08 -8.56 -11.47
C LEU A 194 -19.24 -8.11 -10.56
N PRO A 195 -19.14 -8.31 -9.23
CA PRO A 195 -20.02 -7.68 -8.27
C PRO A 195 -19.89 -6.15 -8.37
N GLN A 196 -20.94 -5.42 -7.95
CA GLN A 196 -20.87 -3.96 -7.88
C GLN A 196 -19.70 -3.54 -6.99
N LEU A 197 -18.73 -2.85 -7.56
CA LEU A 197 -17.58 -2.34 -6.84
C LEU A 197 -18.03 -1.09 -6.08
N GLU A 198 -17.88 -1.12 -4.77
CA GLU A 198 -18.02 0.05 -3.90
C GLU A 198 -16.68 0.28 -3.22
N VAL A 199 -16.21 1.52 -3.23
CA VAL A 199 -14.96 1.92 -2.58
C VAL A 199 -15.31 2.90 -1.47
N SER A 200 -15.21 2.44 -0.22
CA SER A 200 -15.38 3.31 0.95
C SER A 200 -14.05 3.98 1.30
N LEU A 201 -13.92 5.24 0.88
CA LEU A 201 -12.77 6.10 1.18
C LEU A 201 -12.91 6.79 2.54
N PHE A 202 -11.78 7.01 3.21
CA PHE A 202 -11.75 7.85 4.38
C PHE A 202 -11.94 9.33 4.00
N SER A 203 -12.87 10.01 4.67
CA SER A 203 -13.06 11.45 4.52
C SER A 203 -12.52 12.17 5.75
N PHE A 204 -11.39 12.86 5.59
CA PHE A 204 -10.87 13.74 6.63
C PHE A 204 -11.83 14.91 6.90
N ALA A 205 -11.90 15.34 8.16
CA ALA A 205 -12.66 16.52 8.56
C ALA A 205 -12.10 17.78 7.90
N GLU A 206 -13.00 18.65 7.44
CA GLU A 206 -12.61 19.87 6.70
C GLU A 206 -11.83 20.86 7.55
N THR A 207 -12.16 20.93 8.84
CA THR A 207 -11.45 21.75 9.83
C THR A 207 -9.98 21.31 9.93
N VAL A 208 -9.74 20.01 10.11
CA VAL A 208 -8.38 19.45 10.23
C VAL A 208 -7.57 19.68 8.96
N LEU A 209 -8.18 19.51 7.78
CA LEU A 209 -7.50 19.78 6.51
C LEU A 209 -7.17 21.27 6.35
N THR A 210 -8.10 22.15 6.67
CA THR A 210 -7.93 23.61 6.55
C THR A 210 -6.86 24.12 7.51
N ASP A 211 -6.78 23.56 8.72
CA ASP A 211 -5.73 23.90 9.70
C ASP A 211 -4.34 23.47 9.23
N LEU A 212 -4.28 22.37 8.47
CA LEU A 212 -3.06 21.94 7.77
C LEU A 212 -2.93 22.62 6.40
N GLY A 213 -3.75 23.63 6.12
CA GLY A 213 -3.82 24.45 4.91
C GLY A 213 -4.22 23.72 3.63
N MET A 214 -4.66 22.46 3.68
CA MET A 214 -5.12 21.70 2.51
C MET A 214 -6.63 21.81 2.33
N CYS A 215 -7.07 21.80 1.06
CA CYS A 215 -8.49 21.71 0.72
C CYS A 215 -8.87 20.28 0.33
N LYS A 216 -10.15 19.90 0.51
CA LYS A 216 -10.67 18.60 0.05
C LYS A 216 -10.48 18.36 -1.46
N SER A 217 -10.46 19.43 -2.27
CA SER A 217 -10.19 19.36 -3.70
C SER A 217 -8.76 18.93 -4.04
N GLN A 218 -7.83 19.03 -3.09
CA GLN A 218 -6.43 18.61 -3.24
C GLN A 218 -6.20 17.16 -2.79
N LEU A 219 -7.26 16.42 -2.50
CA LEU A 219 -7.20 14.96 -2.32
C LEU A 219 -7.33 14.27 -3.68
N PRO A 220 -6.74 13.07 -3.88
CA PRO A 220 -5.87 12.33 -2.96
C PRO A 220 -4.51 12.99 -2.70
N ILE A 221 -3.90 12.66 -1.56
CA ILE A 221 -2.63 13.21 -1.09
C ILE A 221 -1.49 12.74 -2.00
N ALA A 222 -0.64 13.65 -2.45
CA ALA A 222 0.43 13.36 -3.40
C ALA A 222 1.81 13.49 -2.75
N VAL A 223 2.55 12.38 -2.70
CA VAL A 223 3.78 12.29 -1.92
C VAL A 223 5.00 12.02 -2.81
N VAL A 224 6.07 12.74 -2.48
CA VAL A 224 7.44 12.42 -2.90
C VAL A 224 8.15 11.77 -1.71
N THR A 225 9.07 10.85 -1.96
CA THR A 225 9.79 10.13 -0.90
C THR A 225 11.25 9.97 -1.29
N SER A 226 12.20 10.17 -0.38
CA SER A 226 13.62 9.95 -0.68
C SER A 226 14.29 8.93 0.24
N ARG A 227 15.36 8.30 -0.26
CA ARG A 227 16.31 7.54 0.58
C ARG A 227 17.46 8.41 1.06
N ASP A 228 17.80 9.44 0.28
CA ASP A 228 18.85 10.37 0.62
C ASP A 228 18.30 11.44 1.57
N SER A 229 19.13 11.85 2.52
CA SER A 229 18.79 12.84 3.53
C SER A 229 19.94 13.82 3.74
N GLU A 230 19.62 15.10 3.90
CA GLU A 230 20.54 16.18 4.23
C GLU A 230 20.31 16.66 5.67
N PRO A 231 21.34 17.18 6.36
CA PRO A 231 21.15 17.88 7.62
C PRO A 231 20.30 19.13 7.39
N CYS A 232 19.35 19.39 8.29
CA CYS A 232 18.47 20.54 8.23
C CYS A 232 18.73 21.44 9.43
N ASP A 233 19.26 22.64 9.20
CA ASP A 233 19.62 23.58 10.29
C ASP A 233 18.54 24.64 10.58
N ASP A 234 17.38 24.60 9.90
CA ASP A 234 16.33 25.62 10.03
C ASP A 234 15.40 25.35 11.24
N PRO A 235 15.52 26.10 12.34
CA PRO A 235 14.79 25.82 13.58
C PRO A 235 13.27 25.96 13.44
N ALA A 236 12.77 26.86 12.58
CA ALA A 236 11.33 27.07 12.40
C ALA A 236 10.69 25.92 11.63
N PHE A 237 11.41 25.39 10.65
CA PHE A 237 10.97 24.21 9.89
C PHE A 237 11.02 22.96 10.78
N LEU A 238 12.02 22.83 11.65
CA LEU A 238 12.12 21.73 12.61
C LEU A 238 11.00 21.74 13.66
N GLU A 239 10.63 22.92 14.17
CA GLU A 239 9.48 23.07 15.05
C GLU A 239 8.19 22.66 14.33
N SER A 240 8.01 23.09 13.07
CA SER A 240 6.84 22.70 12.26
C SER A 240 6.78 21.18 11.96
N LEU A 241 7.92 20.49 12.06
CA LEU A 241 8.07 19.06 11.83
C LEU A 241 7.92 18.20 13.09
N GLY A 242 7.78 18.82 14.27
CA GLY A 242 7.79 18.13 15.57
C GLY A 242 9.14 17.51 15.90
N LEU A 243 10.22 18.06 15.36
CA LEU A 243 11.59 17.49 15.38
C LEU A 243 12.54 18.22 16.35
N SER A 244 12.01 19.04 17.26
CA SER A 244 12.79 19.90 18.16
C SER A 244 13.75 19.15 19.10
N ASP A 245 13.48 17.88 19.41
CA ASP A 245 14.26 17.05 20.35
C ASP A 245 15.37 16.20 19.69
N VAL A 246 15.58 16.32 18.37
CA VAL A 246 16.57 15.51 17.65
C VAL A 246 17.92 16.24 17.57
N GLN A 247 19.00 15.60 18.03
CA GLN A 247 20.36 16.18 18.08
C GLN A 247 20.95 16.54 16.70
N SER A 248 20.52 15.86 15.64
CA SER A 248 20.93 16.12 14.25
C SER A 248 19.73 15.88 13.33
N PRO A 249 18.85 16.87 13.15
CA PRO A 249 17.67 16.67 12.35
C PRO A 249 18.05 16.57 10.87
N VAL A 250 17.51 15.54 10.22
CA VAL A 250 17.73 15.27 8.81
C VAL A 250 16.43 15.46 8.05
N GLN A 251 16.53 16.07 6.88
CA GLN A 251 15.43 16.22 5.93
C GLN A 251 15.71 15.34 4.72
N PRO A 252 14.73 14.55 4.24
CA PRO A 252 14.92 13.83 2.99
C PRO A 252 15.05 14.80 1.82
N VAL A 253 15.88 14.43 0.85
CA VAL A 253 16.12 15.22 -0.36
C VAL A 253 16.24 14.31 -1.57
N ARG A 254 15.68 14.71 -2.70
CA ARG A 254 15.93 14.08 -4.00
C ARG A 254 16.63 15.07 -4.92
N TYR A 255 17.79 14.69 -5.43
CA TYR A 255 18.51 15.51 -6.40
C TYR A 255 18.16 15.11 -7.82
N TYR A 256 17.85 16.12 -8.63
CA TYR A 256 17.78 16.04 -10.07
C TYR A 256 18.88 16.90 -10.67
N ARG A 257 19.13 16.71 -11.98
CA ARG A 257 20.10 17.55 -12.70
C ARG A 257 19.74 19.04 -12.70
N TRP A 258 18.46 19.36 -12.51
CA TRP A 258 17.89 20.70 -12.61
C TRP A 258 17.49 21.30 -11.25
N GLY A 259 17.67 20.58 -10.13
CA GLY A 259 17.32 21.09 -8.81
C GLY A 259 17.17 20.00 -7.76
N ALA A 260 16.80 20.38 -6.54
CA ALA A 260 16.52 19.49 -5.44
C ALA A 260 15.04 19.54 -5.05
N CYS A 261 14.44 18.37 -4.82
CA CYS A 261 13.09 18.23 -4.29
C CYS A 261 13.17 17.81 -2.83
N TYR A 262 12.44 18.52 -1.99
CA TYR A 262 12.39 18.30 -0.54
C TYR A 262 11.01 17.73 -0.17
N PRO A 263 10.87 16.43 0.10
CA PRO A 263 9.59 15.81 0.41
C PRO A 263 8.82 16.41 1.58
N LEU A 264 9.51 16.89 2.62
CA LEU A 264 8.88 17.52 3.78
C LEU A 264 8.48 18.98 3.54
N ASN A 265 8.90 19.57 2.42
CA ASN A 265 8.47 20.91 2.04
C ASN A 265 7.11 20.83 1.34
N ARG A 266 6.14 21.57 1.88
CA ARG A 266 4.78 21.66 1.36
C ARG A 266 4.72 22.14 -0.11
N GLY A 267 5.64 23.00 -0.53
CA GLY A 267 5.67 23.49 -1.91
C GLY A 267 6.04 22.40 -2.93
N HIS A 268 6.66 21.31 -2.47
CA HIS A 268 7.12 20.21 -3.32
C HIS A 268 6.29 18.93 -3.15
N SER A 269 5.73 18.68 -1.96
CA SER A 269 5.05 17.43 -1.64
C SER A 269 4.10 17.59 -0.45
N ASP A 270 3.01 16.83 -0.46
CA ASP A 270 2.02 16.80 0.63
C ASP A 270 2.42 15.87 1.78
N LEU A 271 3.63 15.28 1.74
CA LEU A 271 4.10 14.31 2.74
C LEU A 271 4.04 14.87 4.17
N ILE A 272 4.34 16.15 4.35
CA ILE A 272 4.24 16.80 5.66
C ILE A 272 2.80 16.80 6.19
N VAL A 273 1.83 17.04 5.31
CA VAL A 273 0.41 17.04 5.72
C VAL A 273 -0.02 15.62 6.08
N LEU A 274 0.35 14.63 5.28
CA LEU A 274 0.08 13.23 5.60
C LEU A 274 0.73 12.80 6.92
N LYS A 275 1.99 13.18 7.14
CA LYS A 275 2.71 12.91 8.40
C LYS A 275 1.96 13.52 9.58
N ARG A 276 1.49 14.76 9.47
CA ARG A 276 0.75 15.43 10.56
C ARG A 276 -0.63 14.82 10.81
N LEU A 277 -1.31 14.35 9.77
CA LEU A 277 -2.61 13.67 9.88
C LEU A 277 -2.50 12.28 10.54
N LEU A 278 -1.41 11.56 10.29
CA LEU A 278 -1.21 10.18 10.76
C LEU A 278 -0.45 10.08 12.08
N LEU A 279 0.60 10.89 12.25
CA LEU A 279 1.54 10.79 13.37
C LEU A 279 1.75 12.12 14.12
N GLY A 280 1.10 13.20 13.69
CA GLY A 280 1.32 14.53 14.28
C GLY A 280 0.28 14.92 15.31
N ASP A 281 0.24 16.22 15.58
CA ASP A 281 -0.51 16.85 16.66
C ASP A 281 -2.05 16.75 16.54
N ARG A 282 -2.57 16.27 15.40
CA ARG A 282 -4.01 16.21 15.13
C ARG A 282 -4.59 14.88 15.57
N VAL A 283 -4.86 14.76 16.85
CA VAL A 283 -5.42 13.53 17.44
C VAL A 283 -6.87 13.29 16.96
N GLU A 284 -7.57 14.34 16.53
CA GLU A 284 -8.94 14.23 16.02
C GLU A 284 -9.03 13.36 14.76
N SER A 285 -8.06 13.46 13.85
CA SER A 285 -8.03 12.59 12.66
C SER A 285 -7.76 11.14 13.03
N LEU A 286 -6.91 10.89 14.03
CA LEU A 286 -6.63 9.54 14.52
C LEU A 286 -7.86 8.89 15.15
N TYR A 287 -8.57 9.61 16.02
CA TYR A 287 -9.80 9.10 16.62
C TYR A 287 -10.89 8.86 15.58
N ALA A 288 -11.06 9.74 14.60
CA ALA A 288 -12.02 9.53 13.51
C ALA A 288 -11.71 8.26 12.69
N MET A 289 -10.43 7.96 12.44
CA MET A 289 -10.03 6.71 11.78
C MET A 289 -10.28 5.48 12.66
N LEU A 290 -10.00 5.59 13.96
CA LEU A 290 -10.28 4.51 14.91
C LEU A 290 -11.77 4.20 15.01
N ASP A 291 -12.62 5.21 15.01
CA ASP A 291 -14.08 5.06 15.07
C ASP A 291 -14.63 4.36 13.81
N ASP A 292 -14.15 4.76 12.61
CA ASP A 292 -14.53 4.09 11.36
C ASP A 292 -14.05 2.63 11.33
N SER A 293 -12.80 2.38 11.73
CA SER A 293 -12.26 1.03 11.85
C SER A 293 -13.06 0.17 12.84
N TYR A 294 -13.50 0.76 13.95
CA TYR A 294 -14.28 0.08 14.97
C TYR A 294 -15.67 -0.31 14.45
N ALA A 295 -16.36 0.60 13.77
CA ALA A 295 -17.67 0.31 13.17
C ALA A 295 -17.59 -0.89 12.19
N ARG A 296 -16.53 -0.94 11.37
CA ARG A 296 -16.28 -2.05 10.45
C ARG A 296 -15.91 -3.34 11.18
N TYR A 297 -15.20 -3.25 12.29
CA TYR A 297 -14.86 -4.40 13.12
C TYR A 297 -16.09 -5.00 13.79
N THR A 298 -16.99 -4.19 14.35
CA THR A 298 -18.26 -4.67 14.93
C THR A 298 -19.11 -5.38 13.87
N ALA A 299 -19.22 -4.81 12.67
CA ALA A 299 -19.93 -5.46 11.56
C ALA A 299 -19.30 -6.82 11.20
N PHE A 300 -17.96 -6.90 11.21
CA PHE A 300 -17.25 -8.16 11.02
C PHE A 300 -17.54 -9.17 12.14
N CYS A 301 -17.53 -8.77 13.41
CA CYS A 301 -17.81 -9.68 14.52
C CYS A 301 -19.20 -10.30 14.41
N SER A 302 -20.22 -9.51 14.07
CA SER A 302 -21.57 -10.02 13.84
C SER A 302 -21.59 -11.04 12.69
N ALA A 303 -21.00 -10.69 11.54
CA ALA A 303 -20.93 -11.60 10.39
C ALA A 303 -20.12 -12.89 10.70
N PHE A 304 -19.08 -12.78 11.52
CA PHE A 304 -18.23 -13.90 11.94
C PHE A 304 -18.94 -14.84 12.92
N GLU A 305 -19.80 -14.32 13.81
CA GLU A 305 -20.68 -15.15 14.63
C GLU A 305 -21.74 -15.86 13.78
N ASP A 306 -22.35 -15.15 12.82
CA ASP A 306 -23.37 -15.70 11.91
C ASP A 306 -22.82 -16.81 11.00
N SER A 307 -21.56 -16.71 10.58
CA SER A 307 -20.88 -17.73 9.78
C SER A 307 -20.42 -18.97 10.57
N GLY A 308 -20.74 -19.04 11.87
CA GLY A 308 -20.28 -20.12 12.73
C GLY A 308 -18.77 -20.07 13.02
N LYS A 309 -18.19 -18.86 13.09
CA LYS A 309 -16.76 -18.60 13.31
C LYS A 309 -15.84 -19.09 12.18
N GLN A 310 -16.36 -19.11 10.96
CA GLN A 310 -15.55 -19.37 9.77
C GLN A 310 -15.14 -18.06 9.11
N LEU A 311 -13.85 -17.92 8.81
CA LEU A 311 -13.33 -16.80 8.02
C LEU A 311 -13.74 -16.98 6.55
N GLN A 312 -14.86 -16.40 6.17
CA GLN A 312 -15.25 -16.32 4.77
C GLN A 312 -14.34 -15.30 4.06
N LEU A 313 -13.53 -15.78 3.13
CA LEU A 313 -12.76 -14.91 2.26
C LEU A 313 -13.74 -14.27 1.26
N VAL A 314 -13.96 -12.96 1.38
CA VAL A 314 -14.82 -12.16 0.47
C VAL A 314 -14.49 -12.44 -1.01
N VAL A 315 -13.23 -12.74 -1.31
CA VAL A 315 -12.73 -13.02 -2.67
C VAL A 315 -13.15 -14.41 -3.19
N GLN A 316 -13.42 -15.39 -2.32
CA GLN A 316 -13.82 -16.74 -2.74
C GLN A 316 -15.22 -16.74 -3.35
N ASP A 317 -16.20 -16.04 -2.80
CA ASP A 317 -17.58 -16.19 -3.27
C ASP A 317 -17.98 -15.17 -4.35
N ALA A 318 -17.46 -13.94 -4.28
CA ALA A 318 -17.89 -12.86 -5.18
C ALA A 318 -17.14 -12.83 -6.53
N TRP A 319 -15.92 -13.40 -6.59
CA TRP A 319 -15.07 -13.40 -7.78
C TRP A 319 -14.92 -14.78 -8.43
N GLN A 320 -15.57 -15.82 -7.86
CA GLN A 320 -15.66 -17.16 -8.47
C GLN A 320 -16.79 -17.30 -9.50
N VAL A 321 -17.50 -16.22 -9.84
CA VAL A 321 -18.57 -16.25 -10.84
C VAL A 321 -17.99 -16.30 -12.27
N GLY A 322 -17.69 -17.52 -12.72
CA GLY A 322 -17.82 -17.93 -14.13
C GLY A 322 -16.67 -17.60 -15.09
N GLY A 323 -15.74 -18.56 -15.26
CA GLY A 323 -14.99 -18.78 -16.50
C GLY A 323 -13.84 -17.80 -16.82
N PRO A 324 -12.84 -18.23 -17.61
CA PRO A 324 -11.49 -17.66 -17.59
C PRO A 324 -11.32 -16.47 -18.55
N HIS A 325 -11.89 -15.29 -18.28
CA HIS A 325 -11.62 -14.13 -19.15
C HIS A 325 -11.53 -12.80 -18.40
N LEU A 326 -10.42 -12.58 -17.70
CA LEU A 326 -9.74 -11.29 -17.67
C LEU A 326 -8.24 -11.59 -17.86
N GLU A 327 -7.70 -11.28 -19.04
CA GLU A 327 -6.28 -11.40 -19.47
C GLU A 327 -5.67 -12.79 -19.73
N TYR A 328 -6.45 -13.86 -19.99
CA TYR A 328 -5.88 -15.19 -20.25
C TYR A 328 -5.67 -15.56 -21.74
N ASP A 329 -6.42 -14.97 -22.67
CA ASP A 329 -6.33 -15.35 -24.09
C ASP A 329 -5.03 -14.90 -24.77
N ASP A 330 -4.52 -13.73 -24.40
CA ASP A 330 -3.26 -13.23 -24.96
C ASP A 330 -2.06 -13.95 -24.36
N TYR A 331 -2.14 -14.37 -23.09
CA TYR A 331 -1.06 -15.12 -22.42
C TYR A 331 -0.99 -16.58 -22.89
N ALA A 332 -2.14 -17.24 -23.07
CA ALA A 332 -2.17 -18.59 -23.63
C ALA A 332 -1.64 -18.59 -25.07
N LYS A 333 -2.04 -17.62 -25.89
CA LYS A 333 -1.50 -17.44 -27.25
C LYS A 333 -0.02 -17.09 -27.23
N ALA A 334 0.43 -16.20 -26.34
CA ALA A 334 1.84 -15.84 -26.20
C ALA A 334 2.71 -17.02 -25.74
N LYS A 335 2.21 -17.85 -24.81
CA LYS A 335 2.90 -19.05 -24.35
C LYS A 335 3.01 -20.10 -25.45
N VAL A 336 1.92 -20.35 -26.19
CA VAL A 336 1.93 -21.25 -27.35
C VAL A 336 2.88 -20.73 -28.44
N ALA A 337 2.90 -19.42 -28.69
CA ALA A 337 3.83 -18.80 -29.63
C ALA A 337 5.29 -18.91 -29.17
N LEU A 338 5.56 -18.73 -27.88
CA LEU A 338 6.90 -18.87 -27.30
C LEU A 338 7.41 -20.32 -27.37
N ASP A 339 6.56 -21.29 -27.05
CA ASP A 339 6.91 -22.71 -27.10
C ASP A 339 7.12 -23.18 -28.55
N SER A 340 6.32 -22.68 -29.50
CA SER A 340 6.52 -22.91 -30.94
C SER A 340 7.83 -22.28 -31.44
N ALA A 341 8.15 -21.05 -31.02
CA ALA A 341 9.40 -20.38 -31.38
C ALA A 341 10.64 -21.12 -30.82
N LYS A 342 10.57 -21.64 -29.60
CA LYS A 342 11.63 -22.46 -29.01
C LYS A 342 11.85 -23.76 -29.77
N ALA A 343 10.76 -24.43 -30.20
CA ALA A 343 10.86 -25.64 -31.02
C ALA A 343 11.48 -25.34 -32.40
N ALA A 344 11.10 -24.22 -33.03
CA ALA A 344 11.68 -23.77 -34.30
C ALA A 344 13.17 -23.40 -34.16
N MET A 345 13.57 -22.75 -33.07
CA MET A 345 14.98 -22.46 -32.79
C MET A 345 15.79 -23.72 -32.54
N SER A 346 15.24 -24.70 -31.83
CA SER A 346 15.92 -25.98 -31.60
C SER A 346 16.16 -26.76 -32.90
N THR A 347 15.20 -26.73 -33.82
CA THR A 347 15.32 -27.40 -35.13
C THR A 347 16.32 -26.68 -36.03
N LEU A 348 16.26 -25.34 -36.12
CA LEU A 348 17.26 -24.55 -36.85
C LEU A 348 18.68 -24.71 -36.29
N SER A 349 18.82 -24.83 -34.97
CA SER A 349 20.13 -25.08 -34.33
C SER A 349 20.71 -26.42 -34.76
N GLU A 350 19.88 -27.46 -34.87
CA GLU A 350 20.34 -28.78 -35.29
C GLU A 350 20.67 -28.82 -36.79
N GLU A 351 19.85 -28.16 -37.63
CA GLU A 351 20.13 -28.01 -39.07
C GLU A 351 21.45 -27.26 -39.32
N ASN A 352 21.68 -26.17 -38.58
CA ASN A 352 22.94 -25.41 -38.66
C ASN A 352 24.14 -26.26 -38.20
N ARG A 353 23.97 -27.10 -37.18
CA ARG A 353 25.03 -28.02 -36.75
C ARG A 353 25.37 -29.05 -37.83
N ILE A 354 24.37 -29.59 -38.52
CA ILE A 354 24.55 -30.54 -39.63
C ILE A 354 25.22 -29.85 -40.82
N LEU A 355 24.79 -28.62 -41.16
CA LEU A 355 25.40 -27.84 -42.25
C LEU A 355 26.86 -27.48 -41.94
N ALA A 356 27.17 -27.08 -40.71
CA ALA A 356 28.54 -26.82 -40.27
C ALA A 356 29.43 -28.08 -40.36
N ALA A 357 28.89 -29.25 -39.99
CA ALA A 357 29.61 -30.51 -40.14
C ALA A 357 29.87 -30.88 -41.62
N ARG A 358 28.92 -30.62 -42.51
CA ARG A 358 29.08 -30.83 -43.96
C ARG A 358 30.09 -29.86 -44.58
N LEU A 359 30.07 -28.60 -44.18
CA LEU A 359 31.06 -27.59 -44.59
C LEU A 359 32.47 -28.00 -44.13
N ALA A 360 32.63 -28.41 -42.87
CA ALA A 360 33.91 -28.88 -42.35
C ALA A 360 34.44 -30.14 -43.06
N ALA A 361 33.55 -31.04 -43.49
CA ALA A 361 33.92 -32.20 -44.30
C ALA A 361 34.38 -31.80 -45.71
N ALA A 362 33.64 -30.89 -46.37
CA ALA A 362 34.00 -30.38 -47.69
C ALA A 362 35.29 -29.54 -47.68
N GLU A 363 35.59 -28.83 -46.60
CA GLU A 363 36.87 -28.12 -46.42
C GLU A 363 38.05 -29.08 -46.19
N LYS A 364 37.81 -30.24 -45.56
CA LYS A 364 38.84 -31.29 -45.44
C LYS A 364 39.17 -31.96 -46.77
N GLU A 365 38.19 -32.13 -47.66
CA GLU A 365 38.40 -32.66 -49.01
C GLU A 365 39.10 -31.68 -49.95
N LYS A 366 39.08 -30.37 -49.64
CA LYS A 366 39.74 -29.31 -50.44
C LYS A 366 41.16 -28.98 -50.03
N LYS A 367 41.71 -29.61 -48.98
CA LYS A 367 43.15 -29.48 -48.65
C LYS A 367 43.94 -30.52 -49.48
N PRO A 368 44.84 -30.07 -50.38
CA PRO A 368 45.64 -30.96 -51.22
C PRO A 368 46.65 -31.80 -50.43
#